data_AF-A0A976P2J1-F1
#
_entry.id   AF-A0A976P2J1-F1
#
_cell.length_a   1.000
_cell.length_b   1.000
_cell.length_c   1.000
_cell.angle_alpha   90.00
_cell.angle_beta   90.00
_cell.angle_gamma   90.00
#
_symmetry.space_group_name_H-M   'P 1'
#
loop_
_entity.id
_entity.type
_entity.pdbx_description
1 polymer ?
#
loop_
_entity_poly.entity_id
_entity_poly.type
_entity_poly.pdbx_seq_one_letter_code
_entity_poly.pdbx_strand_id
1 'polypeptide(L)'
;DFEAIFDAHFKGMTAEPVTVAQLLGNRERLLTWIADNLNKPSCDFLWSIEEEQPDFGLIGLERAATLPGVVRKLQNLARRSKAKRKADRHQLEQTLEQIVFGNPIVE
;
A
#
# COMPACT_ATOMS: atom_id res chain seq x y z
N ASP A 1 -21.71 -3.56 -3.17
CA ASP A 1 -22.46 -2.68 -4.07
C ASP A 1 -21.64 -1.43 -4.36
N PHE A 2 -20.61 -1.56 -5.20
CA PHE A 2 -19.67 -0.46 -5.48
C PHE A 2 -20.33 0.61 -6.35
N GLU A 3 -21.15 0.19 -7.31
CA GLU A 3 -21.86 1.08 -8.23
C GLU A 3 -22.89 1.95 -7.51
N ALA A 4 -23.72 1.39 -6.61
CA ALA A 4 -24.67 2.21 -5.87
C ALA A 4 -23.98 3.22 -4.94
N ILE A 5 -22.87 2.84 -4.30
CA ILE A 5 -22.08 3.77 -3.47
C ILE A 5 -21.49 4.89 -4.34
N PHE A 6 -20.92 4.55 -5.49
CA PHE A 6 -20.39 5.52 -6.44
C PHE A 6 -21.47 6.50 -6.90
N ASP A 7 -22.62 5.99 -7.32
CA ASP A 7 -23.73 6.81 -7.79
C ASP A 7 -24.30 7.71 -6.70
N ALA A 8 -24.41 7.22 -5.46
CA ALA A 8 -24.97 7.99 -4.35
C ALA A 8 -24.03 9.06 -3.80
N HIS A 9 -22.71 8.81 -3.78
CA HIS A 9 -21.76 9.62 -3.02
C HIS A 9 -20.67 10.30 -3.84
N PHE A 10 -20.43 9.89 -5.08
CA PHE A 10 -19.23 10.32 -5.82
C PHE A 10 -19.52 10.80 -7.24
N LYS A 11 -20.63 10.39 -7.86
CA LYS A 11 -21.01 10.81 -9.21
C LYS A 11 -21.10 12.33 -9.32
N GLY A 12 -20.37 12.91 -10.27
CA GLY A 12 -20.35 14.36 -10.53
C GLY A 12 -19.42 15.16 -9.62
N MET A 13 -18.63 14.52 -8.74
CA MET A 13 -17.64 15.22 -7.89
C MET A 13 -16.29 15.47 -8.57
N THR A 14 -16.09 14.98 -9.78
CA THR A 14 -14.85 15.13 -10.56
C THR A 14 -15.00 16.19 -11.63
N ALA A 15 -13.90 16.87 -11.98
CA ALA A 15 -13.89 17.89 -13.04
C ALA A 15 -14.26 17.29 -14.43
N GLU A 16 -13.84 16.05 -14.68
CA GLU A 16 -14.23 15.26 -15.86
C GLU A 16 -15.04 14.03 -15.40
N PRO A 17 -16.09 13.62 -16.13
CA PRO A 17 -16.86 12.42 -15.77
C PRO A 17 -16.00 11.16 -15.72
N VAL A 18 -16.13 10.40 -14.64
CA VAL A 18 -15.52 9.06 -14.49
C VAL A 18 -16.62 8.02 -14.29
N THR A 19 -16.38 6.82 -14.81
CA THR A 19 -17.30 5.69 -14.69
C THR A 19 -16.78 4.65 -13.69
N VAL A 20 -17.70 3.86 -13.13
CA VAL A 20 -17.36 2.71 -12.28
C VAL A 20 -16.39 1.76 -12.99
N ALA A 21 -16.67 1.44 -14.26
CA ALA A 21 -15.82 0.57 -15.06
C ALA A 21 -14.38 1.11 -15.19
N GLN A 22 -14.21 2.43 -15.37
CA GLN A 22 -12.89 3.05 -15.41
C GLN A 22 -12.18 2.97 -14.04
N LEU A 23 -12.89 3.19 -12.93
CA LEU A 23 -12.30 3.10 -11.60
C LEU A 23 -11.81 1.67 -11.28
N LEU A 24 -12.63 0.67 -11.60
CA LEU A 24 -12.28 -0.73 -11.39
C LEU A 24 -11.14 -1.18 -12.32
N GLY A 25 -11.21 -0.82 -13.60
CA GLY A 25 -10.12 -1.12 -14.54
C GLY A 25 -8.80 -0.43 -14.16
N ASN A 26 -8.86 0.80 -13.65
CA ASN A 26 -7.67 1.48 -13.13
C ASN A 26 -7.14 0.82 -11.85
N ARG A 27 -8.01 0.30 -10.97
CA ARG A 27 -7.59 -0.47 -9.78
C ARG A 27 -6.80 -1.71 -10.19
N GLU A 28 -7.33 -2.52 -11.10
CA GLU A 28 -6.64 -3.73 -11.57
C GLU A 28 -5.27 -3.39 -12.17
N ARG A 29 -5.22 -2.40 -13.06
CA ARG A 29 -3.97 -1.92 -13.67
C ARG A 29 -2.97 -1.41 -12.63
N LEU A 30 -3.45 -0.68 -11.62
CA LEU A 30 -2.61 -0.16 -10.54
C LEU A 30 -2.02 -1.31 -9.72
N LEU A 31 -2.81 -2.33 -9.40
CA LEU A 31 -2.34 -3.49 -8.65
C LEU A 31 -1.28 -4.28 -9.43
N THR A 32 -1.51 -4.54 -10.72
CA THR A 32 -0.51 -5.17 -11.60
C THR A 32 0.76 -4.32 -11.66
N TRP A 33 0.63 -3.01 -11.88
CA TRP A 33 1.77 -2.11 -11.94
C TRP A 33 2.57 -2.10 -10.63
N ILE A 34 1.90 -2.09 -9.47
CA ILE A 34 2.58 -2.17 -8.17
C ILE A 34 3.35 -3.49 -8.05
N ALA A 35 2.72 -4.62 -8.39
CA ALA A 35 3.36 -5.94 -8.34
C ALA A 35 4.61 -5.99 -9.23
N ASP A 36 4.53 -5.48 -10.45
CA ASP A 36 5.65 -5.44 -11.40
C ASP A 36 6.79 -4.52 -10.96
N ASN A 37 6.49 -3.48 -10.16
CA ASN A 37 7.46 -2.50 -9.68
C ASN A 37 7.95 -2.80 -8.25
N LEU A 38 7.48 -3.88 -7.62
CA LEU A 38 7.91 -4.31 -6.29
C LEU A 38 9.27 -5.01 -6.35
N ASN A 39 10.29 -4.23 -6.71
CA ASN A 39 11.68 -4.68 -6.79
C ASN A 39 12.31 -4.84 -5.40
N LYS A 40 13.55 -5.33 -5.39
CA LYS A 40 14.30 -5.60 -4.15
C LYS A 40 14.41 -4.37 -3.22
N PRO A 41 14.81 -3.17 -3.67
CA PRO A 41 14.78 -1.95 -2.84
C PRO A 41 13.41 -1.64 -2.24
N SER A 42 12.33 -1.79 -3.00
CA SER A 42 10.96 -1.60 -2.50
C SER A 42 10.61 -2.59 -1.38
N CYS A 43 10.97 -3.87 -1.54
CA CYS A 43 10.79 -4.88 -0.50
C CYS A 43 11.62 -4.59 0.76
N ASP A 44 12.88 -4.21 0.59
CA ASP A 44 13.78 -3.88 1.70
C ASP A 44 13.28 -2.64 2.46
N PHE A 45 12.68 -1.66 1.77
CA PHE A 45 12.00 -0.53 2.41
C PHE A 45 10.82 -0.98 3.28
N LEU A 46 9.95 -1.86 2.78
CA LEU A 46 8.82 -2.39 3.57
C LEU A 46 9.31 -3.15 4.81
N TRP A 47 10.41 -3.91 4.69
CA TRP A 47 11.04 -4.57 5.83
C TRP A 47 11.57 -3.56 6.86
N SER A 48 12.25 -2.51 6.40
CA SER A 48 12.76 -1.45 7.28
C SER A 48 11.64 -0.76 8.10
N ILE A 49 10.43 -0.65 7.52
CA ILE A 49 9.24 -0.13 8.20
C ILE A 49 8.76 -1.09 9.29
N GLU A 50 8.68 -2.40 9.00
CA GLU A 50 8.27 -3.40 10.00
C GLU A 50 9.29 -3.59 11.12
N GLU A 51 10.57 -3.31 10.85
CA GLU A 51 11.67 -3.32 11.82
C GLU A 51 11.79 -2.00 12.61
N GLU A 52 10.89 -1.06 12.39
CA GLU A 52 10.84 0.25 13.07
C GLU A 52 12.08 1.13 12.80
N GLN A 53 12.84 0.83 11.74
CA GLN A 53 14.02 1.58 11.28
C GLN A 53 13.86 1.95 9.79
N PRO A 54 12.88 2.79 9.44
CA PRO A 54 12.52 3.02 8.05
C PRO A 54 13.63 3.74 7.27
N ASP A 55 14.06 3.15 6.16
CA ASP A 55 15.06 3.72 5.25
C ASP A 55 14.42 4.22 3.96
N PHE A 56 14.02 5.49 3.96
CA PHE A 56 13.42 6.15 2.79
C PHE A 56 14.40 6.35 1.62
N GLY A 57 15.72 6.19 1.85
CA GLY A 57 16.72 6.23 0.79
C GLY A 57 16.59 5.06 -0.19
N LEU A 58 16.09 3.90 0.28
CA LEU A 58 15.84 2.72 -0.56
C LEU A 58 14.82 2.97 -1.69
N ILE A 59 13.96 3.97 -1.52
CA ILE A 59 12.97 4.39 -2.52
C ILE A 59 13.25 5.79 -3.08
N GLY A 60 14.40 6.41 -2.74
CA GLY A 60 14.79 7.75 -3.19
C GLY A 60 13.87 8.88 -2.71
N LEU A 61 13.23 8.70 -1.56
CA LEU A 61 12.26 9.66 -0.99
C LEU A 61 12.64 10.09 0.44
N GLU A 62 13.91 10.39 0.71
CA GLU A 62 14.42 10.74 2.04
C GLU A 62 13.63 11.88 2.69
N ARG A 63 13.23 12.87 1.89
CA ARG A 63 12.43 14.01 2.36
C ARG A 63 11.04 13.61 2.87
N ALA A 64 10.49 12.49 2.39
CA ALA A 64 9.18 12.00 2.81
C ALA A 64 9.14 11.61 4.30
N ALA A 65 10.29 11.22 4.88
CA ALA A 65 10.40 10.86 6.29
C ALA A 65 9.93 11.97 7.25
N THR A 66 10.01 13.23 6.81
CA THR A 66 9.62 14.42 7.60
C THR A 66 8.18 14.88 7.38
N LEU A 67 7.45 14.27 6.42
CA LEU A 67 6.08 14.68 6.13
C LEU A 67 5.18 14.39 7.34
N PRO A 68 4.30 15.34 7.77
CA PRO A 68 3.52 15.17 8.99
C PRO A 68 2.68 13.88 9.04
N GLY A 69 2.08 13.50 7.90
CA GLY A 69 1.31 12.26 7.77
C GLY A 69 2.17 11.01 7.91
N VAL A 70 3.39 11.02 7.35
CA VAL A 70 4.36 9.92 7.44
C VAL A 70 4.83 9.77 8.87
N VAL A 71 5.29 10.86 9.51
CA VAL A 71 5.72 10.86 10.92
C VAL A 71 4.62 10.31 11.82
N ARG A 72 3.36 10.75 11.63
CA ARG A 72 2.23 10.25 12.41
C ARG A 72 2.01 8.75 12.22
N LYS A 73 2.10 8.24 10.98
CA LYS A 73 1.96 6.81 10.70
C LYS A 73 3.06 5.99 11.37
N LEU A 74 4.32 6.42 11.28
CA LEU A 74 5.46 5.75 11.91
C LEU A 74 5.30 5.70 13.44
N GLN A 75 4.86 6.80 14.07
CA GLN A 75 4.55 6.82 15.50
C GLN A 75 3.45 5.82 15.88
N ASN A 76 2.43 5.65 15.04
CA ASN A 76 1.37 4.66 15.28
C ASN A 76 1.90 3.23 15.15
N LEU A 77 2.77 2.97 14.17
CA LEU A 77 3.39 1.66 13.98
C LEU A 77 4.31 1.29 15.16
N ALA A 78 5.07 2.26 15.70
CA ALA A 78 5.93 2.07 16.87
C ALA A 78 5.16 1.75 18.17
N ARG A 79 3.88 2.10 18.23
CA ARG A 79 3.00 1.83 19.38
C ARG A 79 2.35 0.44 19.34
N ARG A 80 2.61 -0.37 18.31
CA ARG A 80 2.07 -1.73 18.21
C ARG A 80 2.59 -2.61 19.35
N SER A 81 1.73 -3.51 19.82
CA SER A 81 2.15 -4.53 20.79
C SER A 81 3.13 -5.51 20.15
N LYS A 82 3.94 -6.21 20.96
CA LYS A 82 4.85 -7.27 20.46
C LYS A 82 4.10 -8.33 19.65
N ALA A 83 2.92 -8.73 20.10
CA ALA A 83 2.08 -9.70 19.40
C ALA A 83 1.63 -9.17 18.03
N LYS A 84 1.20 -7.90 17.95
CA LYS A 84 0.80 -7.27 16.69
C LYS A 84 1.98 -7.13 15.73
N ARG A 85 3.16 -6.73 16.22
CA ARG A 85 4.38 -6.68 15.38
C ARG A 85 4.74 -8.02 14.80
N LYS A 86 4.65 -9.10 15.59
CA LYS A 86 4.90 -10.47 15.09
C LYS A 86 3.90 -10.88 14.02
N ALA A 87 2.62 -10.58 14.22
CA ALA A 87 1.57 -10.87 13.24
C ALA A 87 1.78 -10.10 11.93
N ASP A 88 2.08 -8.81 12.02
CA ASP A 88 2.29 -7.94 10.86
C ASP A 88 3.52 -8.36 10.04
N ARG A 89 4.61 -8.70 10.74
CA ARG A 89 5.82 -9.27 10.11
C ARG A 89 5.51 -10.54 9.32
N HIS A 90 4.75 -11.46 9.91
CA HIS A 90 4.37 -12.70 9.23
C HIS A 90 3.45 -12.45 8.03
N GLN A 91 2.49 -11.52 8.17
CA GLN A 91 1.61 -11.14 7.08
C GLN A 91 2.39 -10.52 5.91
N LEU A 92 3.38 -9.68 6.19
CA LEU A 92 4.23 -9.09 5.16
C LEU A 92 5.02 -10.18 4.41
N GLU A 93 5.64 -11.11 5.14
CA GLU A 93 6.37 -12.24 4.56
C GLU A 93 5.50 -13.04 3.58
N GLN A 94 4.32 -13.47 4.04
CA GLN A 94 3.37 -14.24 3.21
C GLN A 94 2.90 -13.45 1.98
N THR A 95 2.68 -12.15 2.13
CA THR A 95 2.21 -11.29 1.03
C THR A 95 3.29 -11.12 -0.03
N LEU A 96 4.54 -10.86 0.39
CA LEU A 96 5.66 -10.73 -0.54
C LEU A 96 5.94 -12.05 -1.27
N GLU A 97 5.85 -13.19 -0.59
CA GLU A 97 5.95 -14.50 -1.22
C GLU A 97 4.85 -14.70 -2.28
N GLN A 98 3.59 -14.41 -1.97
CA GLN A 98 2.48 -14.54 -2.92
C GLN A 98 2.71 -13.71 -4.20
N ILE A 99 3.16 -12.46 -4.04
CA ILE A 99 3.46 -11.57 -5.16
C ILE A 99 4.62 -12.11 -6.00
N VAL A 100 5.70 -12.57 -5.37
CA VAL A 100 6.88 -13.13 -6.06
C VAL A 100 6.56 -14.43 -6.80
N PHE A 101 5.68 -15.27 -6.24
CA PHE A 101 5.24 -16.52 -6.88
C PHE A 101 4.08 -16.33 -7.87
N GLY A 102 3.68 -15.08 -8.16
CA GLY A 102 2.66 -14.76 -9.17
C GLY A 102 1.24 -15.17 -8.78
N ASN A 103 0.97 -15.41 -7.50
CA ASN A 103 -0.39 -15.63 -7.02
C ASN A 103 -1.08 -14.27 -6.83
N PRO A 104 -2.29 -14.07 -7.40
CA PRO A 104 -3.01 -12.82 -7.21
C PRO A 104 -3.23 -12.58 -5.72
N ILE A 105 -3.05 -11.33 -5.29
CA ILE A 105 -3.48 -10.86 -3.97
C ILE A 105 -5.01 -11.02 -3.97
N VAL A 106 -5.50 -12.12 -3.41
CA VAL A 106 -6.94 -12.38 -3.32
C VAL A 106 -7.49 -11.41 -2.27
N GLU A 107 -8.39 -10.52 -2.71
CA GLU A 107 -9.17 -9.64 -1.83
C GLU A 107 -10.11 -10.40 -0.89
#